data_AF-A0A0S4IPP5-F1
#
_entry.id   AF-A0A0S4IPP5-F1
#
_cell.length_a   1.000
_cell.length_b   1.000
_cell.length_c   1.000
_cell.angle_alpha   90.00
_cell.angle_beta   90.00
_cell.angle_gamma   90.00
#
_symmetry.space_group_name_H-M   'P 1'
#
loop_
_entity.id
_entity.type
_entity.pdbx_description
1 polymer ?
#
loop_
_entity_poly.entity_id
_entity_poly.type
_entity_poly.pdbx_seq_one_letter_code
_entity_poly.pdbx_strand_id
1 'polypeptide(L)'
;MQEAASSSHLVRWPTSLCDVLAAHMQAVEHPVQPTYPPFGGDATGKRGSCFVVLRDIFDRLHLMHQFSSQHEKLMTEMVFTFIIELMEDSCSKNFLKPREREKFKAASAKKHPTHAAAKRKRKDDDVAVHSVTDVKEHFSSHLPSDYLLRFLAALPLLVDTFMNFCGGGVETSLLGALWGRVELVLKDLEDGSDVFYSPSQDYQP
;
A
#
# COMPACT_ATOMS: atom_id res chain seq x y z
N MET A 1 6.64 -27.32 24.43
CA MET A 1 6.57 -25.86 24.24
C MET A 1 7.51 -25.53 23.10
N GLN A 2 6.97 -25.37 21.89
CA GLN A 2 7.76 -24.90 20.75
C GLN A 2 7.83 -23.37 20.88
N GLU A 3 9.05 -22.85 21.04
CA GLU A 3 9.31 -21.43 20.81
C GLU A 3 8.92 -21.13 19.37
N ALA A 4 7.96 -20.20 19.20
CA ALA A 4 7.72 -19.57 17.92
C ALA A 4 9.00 -18.81 17.57
N ALA A 5 9.85 -19.42 16.75
CA ALA A 5 10.96 -18.72 16.14
C ALA A 5 10.36 -17.66 15.21
N SER A 6 10.20 -16.43 15.72
CA SER A 6 10.05 -15.23 14.91
C SER A 6 11.29 -15.17 14.03
N SER A 7 11.17 -15.74 12.83
CA SER A 7 12.14 -15.60 11.76
C SER A 7 11.93 -14.20 11.19
N SER A 8 12.43 -13.19 11.92
CA SER A 8 12.48 -11.83 11.41
C SER A 8 13.38 -11.84 10.18
N HIS A 9 12.79 -11.96 9.00
CA HIS A 9 13.51 -11.81 7.74
C HIS A 9 14.09 -10.39 7.72
N LEU A 10 15.42 -10.31 7.81
CA LEU A 10 16.15 -9.04 7.82
C LEU A 10 16.22 -8.49 6.39
N VAL A 11 15.16 -7.78 5.99
CA VAL A 11 15.16 -6.98 4.76
C VAL A 11 16.21 -5.88 4.90
N ARG A 12 17.14 -5.79 3.94
CA ARG A 12 18.14 -4.72 3.91
C ARG A 12 17.52 -3.44 3.39
N TRP A 13 17.57 -2.39 4.21
CA TRP A 13 17.05 -1.08 3.86
C TRP A 13 18.14 -0.17 3.29
N PRO A 14 17.93 0.40 2.10
CA PRO A 14 18.75 1.49 1.59
C PRO A 14 18.76 2.70 2.54
N THR A 15 19.93 3.27 2.79
CA THR A 15 20.07 4.43 3.71
C THR A 15 19.28 5.64 3.22
N SER A 16 19.26 5.88 1.90
CA SER A 16 18.48 6.96 1.28
C SER A 16 16.98 6.84 1.57
N LEU A 17 16.43 5.62 1.50
CA LEU A 17 15.02 5.37 1.82
C LEU A 17 14.74 5.45 3.32
N CYS A 18 15.72 5.11 4.17
CA CYS A 18 15.61 5.34 5.62
C CYS A 18 15.48 6.83 5.95
N ASP A 19 16.28 7.69 5.30
CA ASP A 19 16.23 9.14 5.53
C ASP A 19 14.88 9.71 5.12
N VAL A 20 14.35 9.28 3.97
CA VAL A 20 13.01 9.67 3.51
C VAL A 20 11.93 9.20 4.47
N LEU A 21 11.98 7.94 4.90
CA LEU A 21 11.03 7.40 5.87
C LEU A 21 11.09 8.16 7.20
N ALA A 22 12.28 8.48 7.69
CA ALA A 22 12.47 9.24 8.92
C ALA A 22 11.86 10.65 8.81
N ALA A 23 12.08 11.34 7.69
CA ALA A 23 11.49 12.65 7.42
C ALA A 23 9.95 12.57 7.36
N HIS A 24 9.39 11.58 6.65
CA HIS A 24 7.94 11.35 6.60
C HIS A 24 7.36 11.12 8.00
N MET A 25 7.97 10.24 8.80
CA MET A 25 7.54 9.94 10.16
C MET A 25 7.61 11.18 11.05
N GLN A 26 8.69 11.95 10.98
CA GLN A 26 8.81 13.20 11.75
C GLN A 26 7.68 14.19 11.41
N ALA A 27 7.28 14.28 10.13
CA ALA A 27 6.22 15.17 9.69
C ALA A 27 4.83 14.71 10.16
N VAL A 28 4.46 13.45 9.95
CA VAL A 28 3.10 12.95 10.28
C VAL A 28 2.91 12.67 11.77
N GLU A 29 4.00 12.45 12.51
CA GLU A 29 3.98 12.16 13.94
C GLU A 29 4.29 13.37 14.82
N HIS A 30 4.49 14.55 14.23
CA HIS A 30 4.83 15.76 14.98
C HIS A 30 3.77 16.03 16.08
N PRO A 31 4.18 16.18 17.36
CA PRO A 31 3.24 16.17 18.49
C PRO A 31 2.28 17.36 18.50
N VAL A 32 2.73 18.52 18.00
CA VAL A 32 1.95 19.76 18.01
C VAL A 32 1.31 20.04 16.64
N GLN A 33 2.12 20.09 15.58
CA GLN A 33 1.70 20.43 14.22
C GLN A 33 2.07 19.31 13.24
N PRO A 34 1.31 18.19 13.21
CA PRO A 34 1.54 17.17 12.20
C PRO A 34 1.19 17.72 10.82
N THR A 35 2.04 17.40 9.85
CA THR A 35 1.85 17.74 8.44
C THR A 35 1.79 16.46 7.62
N TYR A 36 1.08 16.50 6.51
CA TYR A 36 0.81 15.33 5.69
C TYR A 36 1.09 15.62 4.22
N PRO A 37 1.55 14.62 3.46
CA PRO A 37 1.68 14.77 2.01
C PRO A 37 0.27 14.98 1.38
N PRO A 38 0.19 15.60 0.20
CA PRO A 38 -1.08 15.86 -0.46
C PRO A 38 -1.79 14.55 -0.83
N PHE A 39 -2.90 14.26 -0.15
CA PHE A 39 -3.74 13.10 -0.46
C PHE A 39 -4.44 13.29 -1.81
N GLY A 40 -4.44 12.24 -2.64
CA GLY A 40 -5.16 12.23 -3.92
C GLY A 40 -4.33 12.51 -5.17
N GLY A 41 -2.99 12.62 -5.07
CA GLY A 41 -2.12 12.82 -6.23
C GLY A 41 -2.21 14.23 -6.83
N ASP A 42 -1.25 14.58 -7.69
CA ASP A 42 -1.23 15.85 -8.42
C ASP A 42 -2.45 16.02 -9.35
N ALA A 43 -2.59 17.19 -10.00
CA ALA A 43 -3.67 17.46 -10.96
C ALA A 43 -3.67 16.53 -12.20
N THR A 44 -2.64 15.70 -12.39
CA THR A 44 -2.59 14.61 -13.39
C THR A 44 -2.94 13.23 -12.81
N GLY A 45 -3.06 13.14 -11.48
CA GLY A 45 -4.02 12.33 -10.77
C GLY A 45 -3.61 10.91 -10.41
N LYS A 46 -2.47 10.38 -10.88
CA LYS A 46 -2.19 8.93 -10.74
C LYS A 46 -0.73 8.53 -10.51
N ARG A 47 0.27 9.36 -10.82
CA ARG A 47 1.68 8.93 -10.85
C ARG A 47 2.40 8.81 -9.50
N GLY A 48 1.68 8.91 -8.37
CA GLY A 48 2.32 8.93 -7.05
C GLY A 48 1.55 8.24 -5.93
N SER A 49 0.53 7.42 -6.23
CA SER A 49 -0.15 6.63 -5.21
C SER A 49 0.60 5.32 -4.92
N CYS A 50 0.42 4.78 -3.72
CA CYS A 50 1.03 3.49 -3.34
C CYS A 50 0.74 2.38 -4.35
N PHE A 51 -0.51 2.28 -4.82
CA PHE A 51 -0.92 1.26 -5.78
C PHE A 51 -0.18 1.40 -7.12
N VAL A 52 -0.14 2.61 -7.69
CA VAL A 52 0.46 2.84 -9.01
C VAL A 52 1.96 2.61 -8.95
N VAL A 53 2.63 3.18 -7.93
CA VAL A 53 4.08 2.98 -7.76
C VAL A 53 4.40 1.49 -7.57
N LEU A 54 3.66 0.78 -6.72
CA LEU A 54 3.91 -0.64 -6.50
C LEU A 54 3.63 -1.47 -7.76
N ARG A 55 2.55 -1.18 -8.49
CA ARG A 55 2.22 -1.87 -9.74
C ARG A 55 3.29 -1.63 -10.80
N ASP A 56 3.73 -0.39 -11.00
CA ASP A 56 4.77 -0.04 -11.97
C ASP A 56 6.09 -0.75 -11.66
N ILE A 57 6.45 -0.89 -10.38
CA ILE A 57 7.61 -1.67 -9.94
C ILE A 57 7.41 -3.15 -10.28
N PHE A 58 6.29 -3.76 -9.90
CA PHE A 58 6.04 -5.19 -10.15
C PHE A 58 5.99 -5.52 -11.65
N ASP A 59 5.41 -4.65 -12.47
CA ASP A 59 5.38 -4.78 -13.93
C ASP A 59 6.81 -4.68 -14.51
N ARG A 60 7.66 -3.79 -13.97
CA ARG A 60 9.09 -3.75 -14.34
C ARG A 60 9.85 -4.99 -13.89
N LEU A 61 9.58 -5.52 -12.71
CA LEU A 61 10.19 -6.78 -12.27
C LEU A 61 9.84 -7.91 -13.24
N HIS A 62 8.62 -7.93 -13.77
CA HIS A 62 8.21 -8.88 -14.81
C HIS A 62 9.04 -8.75 -16.09
N LEU A 63 9.31 -7.52 -16.52
CA LEU A 63 10.05 -7.22 -17.75
C LEU A 63 11.56 -7.44 -17.59
N MET A 64 12.14 -7.02 -16.47
CA MET A 64 13.59 -7.00 -16.24
C MET A 64 14.15 -8.35 -15.79
N HIS A 65 13.45 -9.04 -14.88
CA HIS A 65 13.96 -10.31 -14.34
C HIS A 65 13.64 -11.50 -15.24
N GLN A 66 13.00 -11.26 -16.40
CA GLN A 66 12.61 -12.28 -17.36
C GLN A 66 12.06 -13.51 -16.64
N PHE A 67 11.06 -13.34 -15.77
CA PHE A 67 10.44 -14.46 -15.05
C PHE A 67 10.07 -15.53 -16.08
N SER A 68 10.93 -16.54 -16.13
CA SER A 68 11.07 -17.39 -17.32
C SER A 68 10.01 -18.47 -17.28
N SER A 69 9.51 -18.75 -16.08
CA SER A 69 8.43 -19.68 -15.82
C SER A 69 7.10 -18.96 -15.58
N GLN A 70 6.01 -19.59 -16.03
CA GLN A 70 4.65 -19.16 -15.69
C GLN A 70 4.40 -19.15 -14.17
N HIS A 71 5.09 -20.03 -13.45
CA HIS A 71 5.01 -20.13 -11.99
C HIS A 71 5.54 -18.86 -11.30
N GLU A 72 6.71 -18.35 -11.69
CA GLU A 72 7.28 -17.12 -11.13
C GLU A 72 6.40 -15.89 -11.38
N LYS A 73 5.75 -15.83 -12.55
CA LYS A 73 4.79 -14.78 -12.90
C LYS A 73 3.58 -14.82 -11.96
N LEU A 74 3.00 -16.01 -11.78
CA LEU A 74 1.87 -16.21 -10.86
C LEU A 74 2.25 -15.85 -9.42
N MET A 75 3.41 -16.31 -8.95
CA MET A 75 3.91 -16.00 -7.61
C MET A 75 4.10 -14.50 -7.42
N THR A 76 4.60 -13.80 -8.43
CA THR A 76 4.78 -12.34 -8.38
C THR A 76 3.44 -11.61 -8.28
N GLU A 77 2.42 -12.00 -9.06
CA GLU A 77 1.06 -11.44 -8.93
C GLU A 77 0.40 -11.77 -7.59
N MET A 78 0.63 -12.98 -7.05
CA MET A 78 0.15 -13.36 -5.72
C MET A 78 0.77 -12.49 -4.63
N VAL A 79 2.08 -12.24 -4.69
CA VAL A 79 2.78 -11.36 -3.75
C VAL A 79 2.28 -9.92 -3.88
N PHE A 80 2.10 -9.41 -5.09
CA PHE A 80 1.51 -8.09 -5.32
C PHE A 80 0.13 -7.98 -4.66
N THR A 81 -0.75 -8.94 -4.96
CA THR A 81 -2.13 -8.96 -4.46
C THR A 81 -2.14 -9.02 -2.94
N PHE A 82 -1.32 -9.90 -2.35
CA PHE A 82 -1.17 -10.01 -0.90
C PHE A 82 -0.72 -8.69 -0.25
N ILE A 83 0.28 -8.01 -0.80
CA ILE A 83 0.77 -6.72 -0.29
C ILE A 83 -0.35 -5.66 -0.33
N ILE A 84 -1.09 -5.57 -1.44
CA ILE A 84 -2.20 -4.63 -1.58
C ILE A 84 -3.31 -4.95 -0.58
N GLU A 85 -3.77 -6.20 -0.49
CA GLU A 85 -4.83 -6.58 0.44
C GLU A 85 -4.44 -6.34 1.89
N LEU A 86 -3.19 -6.64 2.26
CA LEU A 86 -2.67 -6.38 3.59
C LEU A 86 -2.59 -4.87 3.88
N MET A 87 -2.23 -4.05 2.87
CA MET A 87 -2.26 -2.60 3.00
C MET A 87 -3.68 -2.07 3.21
N GLU A 88 -4.65 -2.52 2.42
CA GLU A 88 -6.05 -2.14 2.56
C GLU A 88 -6.60 -2.49 3.94
N ASP A 89 -6.38 -3.73 4.38
CA ASP A 89 -6.82 -4.21 5.69
C ASP A 89 -6.15 -3.42 6.83
N SER A 90 -4.83 -3.22 6.75
CA SER A 90 -4.07 -2.52 7.79
C SER A 90 -4.46 -1.05 7.90
N CYS A 91 -4.67 -0.38 6.76
CA CYS A 91 -5.11 1.02 6.71
C CYS A 91 -6.52 1.20 7.28
N SER A 92 -7.42 0.24 7.04
CA SER A 92 -8.78 0.26 7.57
C SER A 92 -8.84 0.14 9.10
N LYS A 93 -7.82 -0.48 9.70
CA LYS A 93 -7.73 -0.75 11.15
C LYS A 93 -6.92 0.32 11.87
N ASN A 94 -5.60 0.15 11.92
CA ASN A 94 -4.73 0.88 12.86
C ASN A 94 -3.44 1.42 12.23
N PHE A 95 -3.16 1.15 10.96
CA PHE A 95 -1.94 1.64 10.32
C PHE A 95 -1.92 3.17 10.20
N LEU A 96 -3.04 3.76 9.78
CA LEU A 96 -3.23 5.21 9.72
C LEU A 96 -3.69 5.74 11.08
N LYS A 97 -3.08 6.82 11.58
CA LYS A 97 -3.53 7.52 12.79
C LYS A 97 -4.88 8.19 12.59
N PRO A 98 -5.63 8.53 13.67
CA PRO A 98 -6.93 9.17 13.55
C PRO A 98 -6.95 10.41 12.64
N ARG A 99 -5.97 11.32 12.79
CA ARG A 99 -5.86 12.52 11.95
C ARG A 99 -5.55 12.21 10.48
N GLU A 100 -4.73 11.19 10.22
CA GLU A 100 -4.42 10.73 8.85
C GLU A 100 -5.69 10.18 8.16
N ARG A 101 -6.50 9.42 8.90
CA ARG A 101 -7.78 8.91 8.40
C ARG A 101 -8.78 10.02 8.09
N GLU A 102 -8.80 11.08 8.88
CA GLU A 102 -9.64 12.27 8.60
C GLU A 102 -9.21 12.96 7.30
N LYS A 103 -7.91 13.15 7.09
CA LYS A 103 -7.37 13.72 5.85
C LYS A 103 -7.68 12.86 4.64
N PHE A 104 -7.49 11.55 4.75
CA PHE A 104 -7.86 10.58 3.72
C PHE A 104 -9.33 10.71 3.34
N LYS A 105 -10.25 10.62 4.32
CA LYS A 105 -11.70 10.71 4.08
C LYS A 105 -12.09 12.03 3.43
N ALA A 106 -11.50 13.14 3.88
CA ALA A 106 -11.75 14.46 3.30
C ALA A 106 -11.25 14.55 1.85
N ALA A 107 -10.15 13.89 1.51
CA ALA A 107 -9.61 13.86 0.15
C ALA A 107 -10.46 12.97 -0.77
N SER A 108 -10.85 11.77 -0.32
CA SER A 108 -11.70 10.86 -1.09
C SER A 108 -13.08 11.45 -1.39
N ALA A 109 -13.69 12.12 -0.39
CA ALA A 109 -14.99 12.79 -0.56
C ALA A 109 -14.96 13.96 -1.58
N LYS A 110 -13.81 14.60 -1.79
CA LYS A 110 -13.65 15.67 -2.80
C LYS A 110 -13.62 15.14 -4.24
N LYS A 111 -13.17 13.90 -4.45
CA LYS A 111 -13.13 13.27 -5.78
C LYS A 111 -14.49 12.72 -6.22
N HIS A 112 -15.33 12.35 -5.26
CA HIS A 112 -16.70 11.94 -5.49
C HIS A 112 -17.65 12.90 -4.77
N PRO A 113 -17.98 14.07 -5.36
CA PRO A 113 -19.07 14.87 -4.83
C PRO A 113 -20.31 13.98 -4.88
N THR A 114 -20.74 13.49 -3.72
CA THR A 114 -22.00 12.77 -3.59
C THR A 114 -23.08 13.69 -4.13
N HIS A 115 -23.63 13.34 -5.29
CA HIS A 115 -24.83 13.96 -5.84
C HIS A 115 -25.99 13.62 -4.90
N ALA A 116 -26.05 14.31 -3.76
CA ALA A 116 -27.18 14.31 -2.84
C ALA A 116 -28.32 15.14 -3.45
N ALA A 117 -28.82 14.72 -4.61
CA ALA A 117 -29.97 15.32 -5.27
C ALA A 117 -30.64 14.36 -6.26
N ALA A 118 -31.22 13.26 -5.77
CA ALA A 118 -32.30 12.58 -6.51
C ALA A 118 -33.17 11.71 -5.57
N LYS A 119 -34.02 12.36 -4.78
CA LYS A 119 -35.27 11.72 -4.35
C LYS A 119 -36.14 11.51 -5.60
N ARG A 120 -36.36 10.26 -6.02
CA ARG A 120 -37.66 9.77 -6.55
C ARG A 120 -37.62 8.25 -6.77
N LYS A 121 -38.48 7.57 -6.00
CA LYS A 121 -39.00 6.21 -6.17
C LYS A 121 -38.98 5.71 -7.63
N ARG A 122 -38.52 4.49 -7.84
CA ARG A 122 -39.28 3.45 -8.56
C ARG A 122 -38.79 2.05 -8.18
N LYS A 123 -39.71 1.13 -8.36
CA LYS A 123 -39.89 -0.19 -7.75
C LYS A 123 -39.73 -1.25 -8.86
N ASP A 124 -39.42 -2.47 -8.44
CA ASP A 124 -39.47 -3.76 -9.17
C ASP A 124 -38.26 -4.21 -10.00
N ASP A 125 -37.62 -5.24 -9.43
CA ASP A 125 -37.41 -6.59 -9.96
C ASP A 125 -36.42 -6.88 -11.11
N ASP A 126 -35.34 -7.51 -10.63
CA ASP A 126 -34.85 -8.84 -10.99
C ASP A 126 -33.67 -8.97 -11.96
N VAL A 127 -32.72 -9.79 -11.50
CA VAL A 127 -31.54 -10.34 -12.20
C VAL A 127 -30.46 -9.35 -12.63
N ALA A 128 -29.65 -8.91 -11.65
CA ALA A 128 -28.27 -8.49 -11.90
C ALA A 128 -27.35 -9.20 -10.90
N VAL A 129 -26.75 -10.29 -11.36
CA VAL A 129 -25.63 -10.98 -10.72
C VAL A 129 -24.56 -9.95 -10.36
N HIS A 130 -24.34 -9.75 -9.06
CA HIS A 130 -23.21 -9.05 -8.45
C HIS A 130 -22.59 -7.92 -9.28
N SER A 131 -23.32 -6.80 -9.45
CA SER A 131 -22.62 -5.53 -9.68
C SER A 131 -21.97 -5.13 -8.35
N VAL A 132 -20.70 -5.51 -8.21
CA VAL A 132 -19.76 -4.94 -7.24
C VAL A 132 -19.58 -3.46 -7.61
N THR A 133 -20.58 -2.66 -7.30
CA THR A 133 -20.60 -1.21 -7.46
C THR A 133 -20.96 -0.53 -6.13
N ASP A 134 -20.56 -1.15 -5.03
CA ASP A 134 -20.07 -0.39 -3.88
C ASP A 134 -18.60 -0.13 -4.17
N VAL A 135 -18.27 1.08 -4.62
CA VAL A 135 -16.89 1.54 -4.75
C VAL A 135 -16.32 1.61 -3.33
N LYS A 136 -15.79 0.50 -2.81
CA LYS A 136 -14.92 0.52 -1.64
C LYS A 136 -13.74 1.40 -2.03
N GLU A 137 -13.65 2.57 -1.40
CA GLU A 137 -12.50 3.45 -1.57
C GLU A 137 -11.23 2.68 -1.16
N HIS A 138 -10.39 2.33 -2.13
CA HIS A 138 -9.12 1.65 -1.89
C HIS A 138 -8.10 2.64 -1.35
N PHE A 139 -7.55 2.37 -0.16
CA PHE A 139 -6.53 3.18 0.49
C PHE A 139 -5.29 3.31 -0.38
N SER A 140 -4.80 2.21 -0.94
CA SER A 140 -3.60 2.16 -1.78
C SER A 140 -3.69 3.06 -3.02
N SER A 141 -4.90 3.30 -3.54
CA SER A 141 -5.13 4.17 -4.69
C SER A 141 -5.06 5.67 -4.37
N HIS A 142 -5.19 6.04 -3.10
CA HIS A 142 -5.30 7.44 -2.67
C HIS A 142 -4.15 7.89 -1.76
N LEU A 143 -3.51 6.95 -1.07
CA LEU A 143 -2.35 7.21 -0.24
C LEU A 143 -1.15 7.60 -1.10
N PRO A 144 -0.48 8.73 -0.79
CA PRO A 144 0.78 9.11 -1.43
C PRO A 144 1.86 8.05 -1.21
N SER A 145 2.79 7.96 -2.16
CA SER A 145 3.88 6.96 -2.14
C SER A 145 4.75 7.02 -0.88
N ASP A 146 4.82 8.14 -0.16
CA ASP A 146 5.45 8.23 1.16
C ASP A 146 4.92 7.16 2.15
N TYR A 147 3.62 6.86 2.06
CA TYR A 147 2.98 5.81 2.86
C TYR A 147 3.38 4.39 2.43
N LEU A 148 3.87 4.19 1.21
CA LEU A 148 4.39 2.90 0.75
C LEU A 148 5.65 2.53 1.53
N LEU A 149 6.59 3.47 1.73
CA LEU A 149 7.79 3.21 2.53
C LEU A 149 7.43 2.88 3.99
N ARG A 150 6.52 3.67 4.57
CA ARG A 150 6.03 3.40 5.94
C ARG A 150 5.36 2.03 6.04
N PHE A 151 4.61 1.63 5.02
CA PHE A 151 3.97 0.32 4.96
C PHE A 151 5.01 -0.80 4.86
N LEU A 152 5.98 -0.69 3.94
CA LEU A 152 7.05 -1.67 3.78
C LEU A 152 7.89 -1.83 5.06
N ALA A 153 8.09 -0.74 5.82
CA ALA A 153 8.77 -0.79 7.12
C ALA A 153 7.96 -1.52 8.20
N ALA A 154 6.63 -1.38 8.16
CA ALA A 154 5.72 -2.10 9.07
C ALA A 154 5.43 -3.55 8.62
N LEU A 155 5.73 -3.89 7.35
CA LEU A 155 5.34 -5.14 6.72
C LEU A 155 5.78 -6.40 7.50
N PRO A 156 7.01 -6.51 8.06
CA PRO A 156 7.39 -7.67 8.86
C PRO A 156 6.42 -7.93 10.02
N LEU A 157 6.07 -6.89 10.77
CA LEU A 157 5.13 -7.00 11.89
C LEU A 157 3.71 -7.33 11.44
N LEU A 158 3.27 -6.76 10.31
CA LEU A 158 1.95 -7.02 9.74
C LEU A 158 1.84 -8.47 9.25
N VAL A 159 2.88 -8.99 8.60
CA VAL A 159 2.97 -10.39 8.17
C VAL A 159 2.97 -11.31 9.39
N ASP A 160 3.79 -11.04 10.41
CA ASP A 160 3.80 -11.85 11.64
C ASP A 160 2.43 -11.88 12.33
N THR A 161 1.72 -10.75 12.35
CA THR A 161 0.36 -10.66 12.91
C THR A 161 -0.63 -11.48 12.09
N PHE A 162 -0.57 -11.37 10.77
CA PHE A 162 -1.40 -12.16 9.85
C PHE A 162 -1.14 -13.67 9.99
N MET A 163 0.13 -14.05 10.04
CA MET A 163 0.60 -15.43 10.24
C MET A 163 0.07 -16.06 11.53
N ASN A 164 0.14 -15.31 12.63
CA ASN A 164 -0.39 -15.73 13.93
C ASN A 164 -1.91 -15.92 13.89
N PHE A 165 -2.62 -15.08 13.13
CA PHE A 165 -4.07 -15.20 12.97
C PHE A 165 -4.47 -16.42 12.11
N CYS A 166 -3.68 -16.74 11.08
CA CYS A 166 -3.91 -17.89 10.20
C CYS A 166 -3.52 -19.25 10.80
N GLY A 167 -3.05 -19.30 12.05
CA GLY A 167 -2.67 -20.56 12.71
C GLY A 167 -1.30 -21.09 12.32
N GLY A 168 -0.38 -20.24 11.86
CA GLY A 168 1.06 -20.53 11.80
C GLY A 168 1.56 -21.35 10.61
N GLY A 169 0.71 -21.72 9.66
CA GLY A 169 1.10 -22.53 8.49
C GLY A 169 1.08 -21.73 7.19
N VAL A 170 2.13 -20.97 6.90
CA VAL A 170 2.39 -20.50 5.53
C VAL A 170 3.63 -21.19 5.02
N GLU A 171 3.55 -21.62 3.77
CA GLU A 171 4.63 -22.28 3.07
C GLU A 171 5.86 -21.37 3.05
N THR A 172 7.01 -21.89 3.48
CA THR A 172 8.27 -21.13 3.52
C THR A 172 8.67 -20.58 2.15
N SER A 173 8.23 -21.24 1.07
CA SER A 173 8.39 -20.78 -0.31
C SER A 173 7.65 -19.46 -0.58
N LEU A 174 6.45 -19.27 -0.05
CA LEU A 174 5.67 -18.05 -0.23
C LEU A 174 6.26 -16.87 0.55
N LEU A 175 6.71 -17.12 1.79
CA LEU A 175 7.42 -16.09 2.57
C LEU A 175 8.75 -15.72 1.92
N GLY A 176 9.50 -16.70 1.41
CA GLY A 176 10.72 -16.44 0.64
C GLY A 176 10.45 -15.59 -0.62
N ALA A 177 9.38 -15.90 -1.35
CA ALA A 177 8.96 -15.11 -2.51
C ALA A 177 8.56 -13.68 -2.12
N LEU A 178 7.79 -13.50 -1.05
CA LEU A 178 7.40 -12.20 -0.52
C LEU A 178 8.62 -11.33 -0.22
N TRP A 179 9.53 -11.83 0.63
CA TRP A 179 10.69 -11.04 1.04
C TRP A 179 11.66 -10.77 -0.11
N GLY A 180 11.86 -11.74 -1.00
CA GLY A 180 12.64 -11.53 -2.21
C GLY A 180 12.07 -10.45 -3.13
N ARG A 181 10.73 -10.31 -3.23
CA ARG A 181 10.12 -9.20 -3.99
C ARG A 181 10.17 -7.87 -3.24
N VAL A 182 10.03 -7.87 -1.92
CA VAL A 182 10.19 -6.65 -1.10
C VAL A 182 11.60 -6.07 -1.26
N GLU A 183 12.64 -6.90 -1.24
CA GLU A 183 14.02 -6.45 -1.48
C GLU A 183 14.20 -5.83 -2.87
N LEU A 184 13.60 -6.44 -3.90
CA LEU A 184 13.64 -5.89 -5.26
C LEU A 184 12.86 -4.57 -5.37
N VAL A 185 11.72 -4.45 -4.67
CA VAL A 185 10.95 -3.21 -4.60
C VAL A 185 11.77 -2.10 -3.95
N LEU A 186 12.42 -2.38 -2.82
CA LEU A 186 13.27 -1.39 -2.14
C LEU A 186 14.45 -0.96 -3.01
N LYS A 187 15.07 -1.91 -3.72
CA LYS A 187 16.15 -1.59 -4.66
C LYS A 187 15.66 -0.70 -5.80
N ASP A 188 14.51 -1.01 -6.40
CA ASP A 188 13.96 -0.23 -7.51
C ASP A 188 13.47 1.17 -7.06
N LEU A 189 13.03 1.31 -5.80
CA LEU A 189 12.75 2.61 -5.18
C LEU A 189 14.01 3.44 -4.92
N GLU A 190 15.13 2.80 -4.55
CA GLU A 190 16.43 3.45 -4.39
C GLU A 190 16.98 3.91 -5.76
N ASP A 191 17.02 3.00 -6.74
CA ASP A 191 17.56 3.24 -8.08
C ASP A 191 16.67 4.21 -8.90
N GLY A 192 15.36 4.22 -8.64
CA GLY A 192 14.34 4.95 -9.40
C GLY A 192 13.79 6.21 -8.73
N SER A 193 14.46 6.73 -7.68
CA SER A 193 13.98 7.88 -6.89
C SER A 193 13.66 9.13 -7.73
N ASP A 194 14.31 9.33 -8.89
CA ASP A 194 14.00 10.48 -9.75
C ASP A 194 12.82 10.25 -10.73
N VAL A 195 12.36 9.00 -10.94
CA VAL A 195 11.38 8.68 -12.00
C VAL A 195 10.03 8.19 -11.46
N PHE A 196 10.02 7.44 -10.35
CA PHE A 196 8.82 6.78 -9.83
C PHE A 196 8.50 7.15 -8.38
N TYR A 197 9.50 7.61 -7.63
CA TYR A 197 9.38 7.86 -6.20
C TYR A 197 10.04 9.18 -5.83
N SER A 198 9.33 10.29 -6.04
CA SER A 198 9.73 11.57 -5.47
C SER A 198 9.05 11.71 -4.10
N PRO A 199 9.81 11.78 -2.99
CA PRO A 199 9.24 12.14 -1.70
C PRO A 199 8.47 13.46 -1.81
N SER A 200 7.32 13.54 -1.16
CA SER A 200 6.50 14.75 -1.23
C SER A 200 7.28 15.92 -0.63
N GLN A 201 7.41 17.02 -1.36
CA GLN A 201 8.04 18.25 -0.84
C GLN A 201 7.00 19.20 -0.21
N ASP A 202 5.71 18.98 -0.51
CA ASP A 202 4.61 19.89 -0.16
C ASP A 202 3.76 19.35 1.00
N TYR A 203 4.40 19.08 2.14
CA TYR A 203 3.68 18.67 3.34
C TYR A 203 2.79 19.80 3.86
N GLN A 204 1.50 19.51 4.08
CA GLN A 204 0.49 20.48 4.50
C GLN A 204 -0.06 20.12 5.90
N PRO A 205 -0.41 21.10 6.74
CA PRO A 205 -1.10 20.86 8.02
C PRO A 205 -2.40 20.08 7.85
#